data_AF-A0A5B7C386-F1
#
_entry.id   AF-A0A5B7C386-F1
#
_cell.length_a   1.000
_cell.length_b   1.000
_cell.length_c   1.000
_cell.angle_alpha   90.00
_cell.angle_beta   90.00
_cell.angle_gamma   90.00
#
_symmetry.space_group_name_H-M   'P 1'
#
loop_
_entity.id
_entity.type
_entity.pdbx_description
1 polymer ?
#
loop_
_entity_poly.entity_id
_entity_poly.type
_entity_poly.pdbx_seq_one_letter_code
_entity_poly.pdbx_strand_id
1 'polypeptide(L)'
;ERRVMDWHFANLEYGCAALLKEVSLPYWNQDDVYGGFGGAHCMIKGGYSTVVESLGEGLCIHLNHVVTDITYHTKDHGVDDDQCEKVKVSTSNGREFLGDAVLITVPLGCLKA
;
A
#
# COMPACT_ATOMS: atom_id res chain seq x y z
N GLU A 1 -5.75 20.06 33.87
CA GLU A 1 -4.41 19.66 33.38
C GLU A 1 -4.42 18.28 32.76
N ARG A 2 -4.64 17.19 33.52
CA ARG A 2 -4.59 15.80 32.98
C ARG A 2 -5.41 15.57 31.70
N ARG A 3 -6.66 16.02 31.66
CA ARG A 3 -7.53 15.89 30.47
C ARG A 3 -7.00 16.58 29.21
N VAL A 4 -6.28 17.69 29.37
CA VAL A 4 -5.67 18.40 28.24
C VAL A 4 -4.45 17.62 27.72
N MET A 5 -3.66 17.05 28.64
CA MET A 5 -2.57 16.16 28.27
C MET A 5 -3.08 14.90 27.53
N ASP A 6 -4.16 14.30 28.04
CA ASP A 6 -4.79 13.13 27.41
C ASP A 6 -5.27 13.46 25.98
N TRP A 7 -5.72 14.69 25.72
CA TRP A 7 -6.07 15.13 24.37
C TRP A 7 -4.84 15.19 23.45
N HIS A 8 -3.69 15.69 23.94
CA HIS A 8 -2.45 15.69 23.15
C HIS A 8 -1.95 14.27 22.86
N PHE A 9 -2.08 13.35 23.81
CA PHE A 9 -1.79 11.93 23.56
C PHE A 9 -2.71 11.35 22.49
N ALA A 10 -4.03 11.57 22.61
CA ALA A 10 -4.99 11.10 21.60
C ALA A 10 -4.73 11.73 20.21
N ASN A 11 -4.30 12.99 20.14
CA ASN A 11 -3.96 13.64 18.89
C ASN A 11 -2.69 13.03 18.23
N LEU A 12 -1.73 12.57 19.04
CA LEU A 12 -0.56 11.84 18.55
C LEU A 12 -0.95 10.42 18.08
N GLU A 13 -1.81 9.72 18.83
CA GLU A 13 -2.37 8.43 18.42
C GLU A 13 -3.16 8.54 17.12
N TYR A 14 -3.90 9.63 16.92
CA TYR A 14 -4.56 9.96 15.64
C TYR A 14 -3.54 10.09 14.49
N GLY A 15 -2.42 10.80 14.72
CA GLY A 15 -1.36 10.95 13.71
C GLY A 15 -0.67 9.63 13.35
N CYS A 16 -0.48 8.74 14.32
CA CYS A 16 0.15 7.43 14.10
C CYS A 16 -0.83 6.32 13.71
N ALA A 17 -2.14 6.56 13.82
CA ALA A 17 -3.20 5.56 13.69
C ALA A 17 -2.99 4.29 14.56
N ALA A 18 -2.39 4.46 15.75
CA ALA A 18 -2.06 3.37 16.67
C ALA A 18 -1.98 3.89 18.12
N LEU A 19 -2.07 2.97 19.09
CA LEU A 19 -1.87 3.30 20.51
C LEU A 19 -0.39 3.66 20.75
N LEU A 20 -0.10 4.63 21.61
CA LEU A 20 1.30 5.08 21.84
C LEU A 20 2.24 3.94 22.28
N LYS A 21 1.71 2.92 22.97
CA LYS A 21 2.47 1.73 23.41
C LYS A 21 2.91 0.82 22.25
N GLU A 22 2.32 0.97 21.07
CA GLU A 22 2.59 0.19 19.85
C GLU A 22 3.46 0.97 18.86
N VAL A 23 3.68 2.27 19.12
CA VAL A 23 4.50 3.16 18.29
C VAL A 23 5.96 3.10 18.76
N SER A 24 6.89 3.01 17.82
CA SER A 24 8.32 2.97 18.10
C SER A 24 8.83 4.27 18.74
N LEU A 25 9.38 4.22 19.95
CA LEU A 25 9.96 5.39 20.61
C LEU A 25 11.06 6.10 19.78
N PRO A 26 12.08 5.41 19.22
CA PRO A 26 13.12 6.07 18.44
C PRO A 26 12.71 6.45 17.00
N TYR A 27 11.64 5.87 16.45
CA TYR A 27 11.35 5.95 15.00
C TYR A 27 9.94 6.42 14.67
N TRP A 28 9.17 6.94 15.63
CA TRP A 28 7.79 7.38 15.40
C TRP A 28 7.66 8.49 14.34
N ASN A 29 8.71 9.29 14.17
CA ASN A 29 8.80 10.42 13.24
C ASN A 29 10.03 10.33 12.32
N GLN A 30 10.43 9.11 11.93
CA GLN A 30 11.63 8.90 11.11
C GLN A 30 11.62 9.62 9.74
N ASP A 31 10.42 9.98 9.25
CA ASP A 31 10.22 10.72 8.00
C ASP A 31 10.57 12.22 8.13
N ASP A 32 10.60 12.78 9.34
CA ASP A 32 10.95 14.19 9.58
C ASP A 32 12.34 14.56 9.02
N VAL A 33 13.26 13.59 8.94
CA VAL A 33 14.62 13.78 8.40
C VAL A 33 14.61 14.23 6.94
N TYR A 34 13.58 13.85 6.18
CA TYR A 34 13.46 14.19 4.76
C TYR A 34 12.73 15.51 4.52
N GLY A 35 12.17 16.10 5.57
CA GLY A 35 11.32 17.29 5.49
C GLY A 35 9.90 16.98 5.01
N GLY A 36 8.92 17.58 5.67
CA GLY A 36 7.52 17.53 5.23
C GLY A 36 7.23 18.46 4.04
N PHE A 37 6.02 18.34 3.49
CA PHE A 37 5.54 19.31 2.51
C PHE A 37 5.24 20.65 3.20
N GLY A 38 5.87 21.74 2.71
CA GLY A 38 5.58 23.08 3.20
C GLY A 38 4.20 23.59 2.77
N GLY A 39 3.76 24.70 3.36
CA GLY A 39 2.48 25.35 3.05
C GLY A 39 1.35 24.95 4.00
N ALA A 40 0.15 25.47 3.73
CA ALA A 40 -1.02 25.21 4.55
C ALA A 40 -1.63 23.83 4.25
N HIS A 41 -2.02 23.10 5.29
CA HIS A 41 -2.86 21.92 5.14
C HIS A 41 -4.24 22.37 4.64
N CYS A 42 -4.82 21.64 3.68
CA CYS A 42 -6.12 21.96 3.12
C CYS A 42 -6.98 20.71 2.95
N MET A 43 -8.30 20.94 2.91
CA MET A 43 -9.26 19.91 2.54
C MET A 43 -9.47 19.94 1.03
N ILE A 44 -9.38 18.78 0.38
CA ILE A 44 -9.71 18.66 -1.04
C ILE A 44 -11.24 18.75 -1.20
N LYS A 45 -11.70 19.88 -1.73
CA LYS A 45 -13.12 20.06 -2.06
C LYS A 45 -13.50 19.07 -3.16
N GLY A 46 -14.59 18.33 -2.95
CA GLY A 46 -15.00 17.23 -3.83
C GLY A 46 -14.40 15.87 -3.46
N GLY A 47 -13.44 15.81 -2.53
CA GLY A 47 -12.80 14.57 -2.08
C GLY A 47 -11.66 14.09 -2.98
N TYR A 48 -10.89 13.12 -2.48
CA TYR A 48 -9.76 12.53 -3.22
C TYR A 48 -10.20 11.63 -4.40
N SER A 49 -11.48 11.23 -4.48
CA SER A 49 -11.96 10.32 -5.52
C SER A 49 -11.76 10.87 -6.93
N THR A 50 -11.97 12.16 -7.15
CA THR A 50 -11.77 12.81 -8.46
C THR A 50 -10.34 12.62 -8.96
N VAL A 51 -9.33 12.71 -8.08
CA VAL A 51 -7.93 12.50 -8.45
C VAL A 51 -7.70 11.04 -8.87
N VAL A 52 -8.22 10.10 -8.09
CA VAL A 52 -8.05 8.66 -8.33
C VAL A 52 -8.77 8.22 -9.61
N GLU A 53 -9.99 8.70 -9.84
CA GLU A 53 -10.79 8.41 -11.04
C GLU A 53 -10.08 8.92 -12.30
N SER A 54 -9.60 10.16 -12.29
CA SER A 54 -8.87 10.72 -13.43
C SER A 54 -7.55 9.99 -13.72
N LEU A 55 -6.83 9.54 -12.69
CA LEU A 55 -5.63 8.71 -12.89
C LEU A 55 -5.96 7.33 -13.50
N GLY A 56 -7.18 6.84 -13.32
CA GLY A 56 -7.66 5.58 -13.89
C GLY A 56 -8.16 5.66 -15.34
N GLU A 57 -8.35 6.87 -15.87
CA GLU A 57 -8.89 7.06 -17.22
C GLU A 57 -7.99 6.44 -18.29
N GLY A 58 -8.58 5.65 -19.20
CA GLY A 58 -7.86 4.96 -20.28
C GLY A 58 -7.04 3.74 -19.84
N LEU A 59 -7.02 3.39 -18.56
CA LEU A 59 -6.35 2.19 -18.06
C LEU A 59 -7.28 0.97 -18.07
N CYS A 60 -6.71 -0.20 -18.32
CA CYS A 60 -7.44 -1.46 -18.19
C CYS A 60 -7.50 -1.89 -16.70
N ILE A 61 -8.60 -1.55 -16.02
CA ILE A 61 -8.80 -1.85 -14.60
C ILE A 61 -9.84 -2.96 -14.45
N HIS A 62 -9.42 -4.10 -13.91
CA HIS A 62 -10.28 -5.24 -13.63
C HIS A 62 -10.81 -5.20 -12.19
N LEU A 63 -11.96 -4.54 -11.97
CA LEU A 63 -12.66 -4.57 -10.69
C LEU A 63 -13.29 -5.95 -10.42
N ASN A 64 -13.55 -6.27 -9.15
CA ASN A 64 -14.11 -7.57 -8.72
C ASN A 64 -13.24 -8.79 -9.08
N HIS A 65 -11.92 -8.61 -9.10
CA HIS A 65 -10.92 -9.66 -9.31
C HIS A 65 -9.98 -9.73 -8.11
N VAL A 66 -10.45 -10.36 -7.03
CA VAL A 66 -9.62 -10.53 -5.82
C VAL A 66 -8.51 -11.54 -6.16
N VAL A 67 -7.26 -11.08 -6.16
CA VAL A 67 -6.09 -11.93 -6.35
C VAL A 67 -5.95 -12.87 -5.15
N THR A 68 -5.80 -14.16 -5.40
CA THR A 68 -5.60 -15.19 -4.37
C THR A 68 -4.19 -15.75 -4.39
N ASP A 69 -3.58 -15.87 -5.57
CA ASP A 69 -2.28 -16.50 -5.74
C ASP A 69 -1.45 -15.78 -6.80
N ILE A 70 -0.15 -15.69 -6.54
CA ILE A 70 0.84 -15.19 -7.49
C ILE A 70 1.94 -16.25 -7.58
N THR A 71 2.04 -16.90 -8.74
CA THR A 71 3.12 -17.85 -9.04
C THR A 71 4.16 -17.15 -9.90
N TYR A 72 5.41 -17.16 -9.44
CA TYR A 72 6.55 -16.63 -10.16
C TYR A 72 7.74 -17.54 -9.90
N HIS A 73 8.67 -17.59 -10.84
CA HIS A 73 9.84 -18.43 -10.75
C HIS A 73 11.03 -17.59 -10.29
N THR A 74 11.71 -18.02 -9.24
CA THR A 74 13.02 -17.52 -8.85
C THR A 74 14.06 -18.35 -9.58
N LYS A 75 14.93 -17.72 -10.39
CA LYS A 75 16.04 -18.41 -11.06
C LYS A 75 17.04 -18.92 -10.00
N ASP A 76 16.78 -20.07 -9.41
CA ASP A 76 17.79 -20.79 -8.64
C ASP A 76 18.63 -21.62 -9.61
N HIS A 77 19.90 -21.22 -9.72
CA HIS A 77 21.05 -21.93 -10.29
C HIS A 77 20.77 -23.06 -11.30
N GLY A 78 20.79 -22.67 -12.59
CA GLY A 78 21.42 -23.46 -13.64
C GLY A 78 20.62 -24.61 -14.24
N VAL A 79 19.51 -24.32 -14.93
CA VAL A 79 19.03 -25.14 -16.05
C VAL A 79 18.39 -24.23 -17.12
N ASP A 80 18.70 -24.56 -18.38
CA ASP A 80 18.39 -23.98 -19.70
C ASP A 80 17.50 -22.73 -19.87
N ASP A 81 18.05 -21.84 -20.68
CA ASP A 81 17.62 -20.52 -21.11
C ASP A 81 16.67 -20.58 -22.32
N ASP A 82 15.43 -21.09 -22.17
CA ASP A 82 14.47 -21.03 -23.29
C ASP A 82 12.98 -20.98 -22.95
N GLN A 83 12.61 -20.76 -21.67
CA GLN A 83 11.24 -20.37 -21.32
C GLN A 83 11.24 -19.07 -20.53
N CYS A 84 10.67 -18.03 -21.14
CA CYS A 84 10.31 -16.81 -20.43
C CYS A 84 9.17 -17.16 -19.46
N GLU A 85 9.53 -17.62 -18.26
CA GLU A 85 8.59 -18.00 -17.21
C GLU A 85 7.84 -16.74 -16.74
N LYS A 86 6.64 -16.54 -17.29
CA LYS A 86 5.76 -15.43 -16.95
C LYS A 86 5.26 -15.57 -15.52
N VAL A 87 5.10 -14.44 -14.84
CA VAL A 87 4.33 -14.37 -13.60
C VAL A 87 2.88 -14.69 -13.91
N LYS A 88 2.29 -15.59 -13.12
CA LYS A 88 0.88 -15.95 -13.17
C LYS A 88 0.16 -15.41 -11.95
N VAL A 89 -0.92 -14.66 -12.17
CA VAL A 89 -1.80 -14.13 -11.13
C VAL A 89 -3.15 -14.81 -11.23
N SER A 90 -3.54 -15.55 -10.20
CA SER A 90 -4.83 -16.24 -10.10
C SER A 90 -5.78 -15.47 -9.18
N THR A 91 -7.06 -15.48 -9.52
CA THR A 91 -8.09 -14.73 -8.80
C THR A 91 -9.21 -15.63 -8.29
N SER A 92 -9.93 -15.18 -7.26
CA SER A 92 -11.00 -15.96 -6.60
C SER A 92 -12.18 -16.30 -7.52
N ASN A 93 -12.34 -15.57 -8.63
CA ASN A 93 -13.37 -15.83 -9.63
C ASN A 93 -12.90 -16.82 -10.72
N GLY A 94 -11.72 -17.42 -10.57
CA GLY A 94 -11.15 -18.42 -11.48
C GLY A 94 -10.41 -17.84 -12.69
N ARG A 95 -10.30 -16.51 -12.82
CA ARG A 95 -9.49 -15.89 -13.89
C ARG A 95 -8.02 -15.91 -13.56
N GLU A 96 -7.21 -16.00 -14.62
CA GLU A 96 -5.76 -15.93 -14.58
C GLU A 96 -5.24 -14.81 -15.49
N PHE A 97 -4.19 -14.14 -15.03
CA PHE A 97 -3.43 -13.15 -15.80
C PHE A 97 -1.98 -13.60 -15.90
N LEU A 98 -1.37 -13.39 -17.07
CA LEU A 98 0.03 -13.69 -17.33
C LEU A 98 0.77 -12.40 -17.70
N GLY A 99 1.95 -12.18 -17.13
CA GLY A 99 2.79 -11.03 -17.44
C GLY A 99 4.25 -11.30 -17.12
N ASP A 100 5.13 -10.46 -17.64
CA ASP A 100 6.58 -10.61 -17.39
C ASP A 100 6.98 -10.15 -15.98
N ALA A 101 6.13 -9.33 -15.34
CA ALA A 101 6.30 -8.86 -13.97
C ALA A 101 4.95 -8.60 -13.29
N VAL A 102 4.96 -8.53 -11.97
CA VAL A 102 3.82 -8.08 -11.14
C VAL A 102 4.29 -7.03 -10.15
N LEU A 103 3.51 -5.96 -10.00
CA LEU A 103 3.69 -4.94 -8.97
C LEU A 103 2.57 -5.08 -7.94
N ILE A 104 2.94 -5.33 -6.68
CA ILE A 104 1.98 -5.51 -5.60
C ILE A 104 1.87 -4.19 -4.83
N THR A 105 0.66 -3.62 -4.82
CA THR A 105 0.33 -2.38 -4.08
C THR A 105 -0.83 -2.58 -3.12
N VAL A 106 -1.02 -3.81 -2.62
CA VAL A 106 -2.06 -4.09 -1.62
C VAL A 106 -1.71 -3.43 -0.27
N PRO A 107 -2.71 -3.12 0.58
CA PRO A 107 -2.45 -2.57 1.90
C PRO A 107 -1.55 -3.48 2.76
N LEU A 108 -0.73 -2.88 3.65
CA LEU A 108 0.12 -3.62 4.58
C LEU A 108 -0.67 -4.63 5.45
N GLY A 109 -1.91 -4.28 5.81
CA GLY A 109 -2.80 -5.18 6.55
C GLY A 109 -3.10 -6.48 5.81
N CYS A 110 -3.17 -6.45 4.47
CA CYS A 110 -3.34 -7.66 3.65
C CYS A 110 -2.07 -8.52 3.60
N LEU A 111 -0.88 -7.88 3.61
CA LEU A 111 0.40 -8.59 3.58
C LEU A 111 0.74 -9.27 4.91
N LYS A 112 0.20 -8.78 6.03
CA LYS A 112 0.43 -9.31 7.38
C LYS A 112 -0.63 -10.32 7.83
N ALA A 113 -1.71 -10.50 7.07
CA ALA A 113 -2.86 -11.32 7.44
C ALA A 113 -2.55 -12.82 7.42
#